data_AF-A0A7C2L028-F1
#
_entry.id   AF-A0A7C2L028-F1
#
_cell.length_a   1.000
_cell.length_b   1.000
_cell.length_c   1.000
_cell.angle_alpha   90.00
_cell.angle_beta   90.00
_cell.angle_gamma   90.00
#
_symmetry.space_group_name_H-M   'P 1'
#
loop_
_entity.id
_entity.type
_entity.pdbx_description
1 polymer ?
#
loop_
_entity_poly.entity_id
_entity_poly.type
_entity_poly.pdbx_seq_one_letter_code
_entity_poly.pdbx_strand_id
1 'polypeptide(L)'
;AQVLAAAAPGSELTFTVVPAGSETRIGIDRDEDGFFDRDELDACADPADAASTPLNSSCGCVGDLDGDGAIGLGDLAILLANYGSGSAQPEDGDLDNDGDVDLGDLAVFLALFGTTCG
;
A
#
# COMPACT_ATOMS: atom_id res chain seq x y z
N ALA A 1 -22.59 8.10 39.05
CA ALA A 1 -22.81 9.54 39.30
C ALA A 1 -21.93 10.11 40.43
N GLN A 2 -20.69 9.63 40.61
CA GLN A 2 -19.81 10.12 41.69
C GLN A 2 -18.89 11.27 41.23
N VAL A 3 -18.58 11.34 39.93
CA VAL A 3 -17.65 12.35 39.38
C VAL A 3 -18.29 13.75 39.32
N LEU A 4 -19.61 13.83 39.18
CA LEU A 4 -20.35 15.10 39.20
C LEU A 4 -20.33 15.75 40.60
N ALA A 5 -20.19 14.95 41.67
CA ALA A 5 -20.15 15.44 43.04
C ALA A 5 -18.79 16.04 43.43
N ALA A 6 -17.75 15.84 42.61
CA ALA A 6 -16.40 16.37 42.83
C ALA A 6 -16.17 17.73 42.15
N ALA A 7 -17.07 18.18 41.27
CA ALA A 7 -17.01 19.50 40.66
C ALA A 7 -17.60 20.55 41.61
N ALA A 8 -16.77 21.48 42.07
CA ALA A 8 -17.16 22.60 42.94
C ALA A 8 -16.44 23.89 42.48
N PRO A 9 -16.91 25.09 42.86
CA PRO A 9 -16.19 26.33 42.58
C PRO A 9 -14.76 26.27 43.16
N GLY A 10 -13.72 26.42 42.32
CA GLY A 10 -12.31 26.23 42.70
C GLY A 10 -11.81 24.78 42.65
N SER A 11 -12.62 23.85 42.12
CA SER A 11 -12.30 22.46 41.81
C SER A 11 -13.03 22.04 40.54
N GLU A 12 -12.85 22.84 39.48
CA GLU A 12 -13.46 22.59 38.18
C GLU A 12 -12.85 21.34 37.53
N LEU A 13 -13.71 20.47 37.01
CA LEU A 13 -13.29 19.31 36.23
C LEU A 13 -13.37 19.64 34.75
N THR A 14 -12.25 19.57 34.04
CA THR A 14 -12.21 19.69 32.58
C THR A 14 -12.22 18.29 31.96
N PHE A 15 -13.21 18.02 31.11
CA PHE A 15 -13.28 16.80 30.33
C PHE A 15 -12.97 17.11 28.87
N THR A 16 -12.03 16.38 28.30
CA THR A 16 -11.88 16.28 26.85
C THR A 16 -12.66 15.06 26.41
N VAL A 17 -13.76 15.26 25.68
CA VAL A 17 -14.62 14.19 25.18
C VAL A 17 -14.36 13.95 23.70
N VAL A 18 -14.42 12.69 23.27
CA VAL A 18 -14.48 12.31 21.85
C VAL A 18 -15.92 11.94 21.56
N PRO A 19 -16.63 12.66 20.68
CA PRO A 19 -17.99 12.30 20.28
C PRO A 19 -18.07 10.87 19.75
N ALA A 20 -19.12 10.13 20.13
CA ALA A 20 -19.37 8.80 19.59
C ALA A 20 -19.53 8.86 18.05
N GLY A 21 -18.82 8.00 17.33
CA GLY A 21 -18.63 8.04 15.88
C GLY A 21 -17.39 8.79 15.40
N SER A 22 -16.64 9.47 16.28
CA SER A 22 -15.37 10.16 15.95
C SER A 22 -14.14 9.55 16.65
N GLU A 23 -14.35 8.42 17.35
CA GLU A 23 -13.30 7.65 18.02
C GLU A 23 -12.22 7.10 17.07
N THR A 24 -12.56 6.86 15.80
CA THR A 24 -11.59 6.61 14.74
C THR A 24 -10.92 7.93 14.42
N ARG A 25 -9.88 8.26 15.18
CA ARG A 25 -9.21 9.55 15.07
C ARG A 25 -8.74 9.80 13.64
N ILE A 26 -8.72 11.08 13.27
CA ILE A 26 -8.02 11.74 12.13
C ILE A 26 -6.53 11.31 11.94
N GLY A 27 -5.97 10.45 12.80
CA GLY A 27 -4.63 9.88 12.63
C GLY A 27 -4.58 8.36 12.60
N ILE A 28 -5.73 7.69 12.39
CA ILE A 28 -5.83 6.23 12.20
C ILE A 28 -6.26 5.91 10.77
N ASP A 29 -7.15 6.70 10.20
CA ASP A 29 -7.68 6.61 8.84
C ASP A 29 -7.78 8.05 8.35
N ARG A 30 -6.84 8.46 7.50
CA ARG A 30 -6.62 9.87 7.13
C ARG A 30 -7.57 10.32 6.02
N ASP A 31 -8.06 9.44 5.18
CA ASP A 31 -8.95 9.77 4.06
C ASP A 31 -10.41 9.31 4.28
N GLU A 32 -10.70 8.70 5.43
CA GLU A 32 -12.02 8.31 5.91
C GLU A 32 -12.71 7.27 5.02
N ASP A 33 -11.94 6.39 4.38
CA ASP A 33 -12.45 5.34 3.49
C ASP A 33 -12.84 4.03 4.21
N GLY A 34 -12.48 3.93 5.50
CA GLY A 34 -12.78 2.79 6.36
C GLY A 34 -11.67 1.74 6.44
N PHE A 35 -10.54 1.95 5.77
CA PHE A 35 -9.28 1.25 6.00
C PHE A 35 -8.38 2.09 6.92
N PHE A 36 -7.53 1.42 7.70
CA PHE A 36 -6.63 2.14 8.60
C PHE A 36 -5.30 2.40 7.90
N ASP A 37 -4.70 3.56 8.15
CA ASP A 37 -3.42 4.02 7.59
C ASP A 37 -2.33 2.93 7.64
N ARG A 38 -2.33 2.11 8.71
CA ARG A 38 -1.38 0.99 8.85
C ARG A 38 -1.71 -0.18 7.93
N ASP A 39 -2.97 -0.56 7.82
CA ASP A 39 -3.42 -1.65 6.95
C ASP A 39 -3.22 -1.26 5.47
N GLU A 40 -3.39 0.03 5.16
CA GLU A 40 -3.07 0.64 3.87
C GLU A 40 -1.57 0.58 3.57
N LEU A 41 -0.71 1.07 4.47
CA LEU A 41 0.74 0.99 4.28
C LEU A 41 1.24 -0.46 4.15
N ASP A 42 0.70 -1.39 4.94
CA ASP A 42 1.07 -2.80 4.89
C ASP A 42 0.64 -3.46 3.56
N ALA A 43 -0.32 -2.87 2.85
CA ALA A 43 -0.75 -3.25 1.51
C ALA A 43 -0.24 -2.29 0.41
N CYS A 44 0.72 -1.43 0.74
CA CYS A 44 1.31 -0.44 -0.16
C CYS A 44 0.30 0.52 -0.82
N ALA A 45 -0.82 0.78 -0.14
CA ALA A 45 -1.78 1.81 -0.48
C ALA A 45 -1.32 3.20 0.00
N ASP A 46 -1.75 4.26 -0.67
CA ASP A 46 -1.55 5.65 -0.23
C ASP A 46 -2.61 6.02 0.81
N PRO A 47 -2.27 6.17 2.11
CA PRO A 47 -3.24 6.45 3.16
C PRO A 47 -3.71 7.91 3.17
N ALA A 48 -3.64 8.59 2.04
CA ALA A 48 -4.18 9.92 1.84
C ALA A 48 -5.12 9.97 0.63
N ASP A 49 -5.32 8.84 -0.06
CA ASP A 49 -6.16 8.68 -1.23
C ASP A 49 -7.17 7.55 -0.98
N ALA A 50 -8.43 7.91 -0.71
CA ALA A 50 -9.53 6.97 -0.45
C ALA A 50 -9.83 5.99 -1.61
N ALA A 51 -9.21 6.19 -2.78
CA ALA A 51 -9.26 5.22 -3.88
C ALA A 51 -8.14 4.18 -3.82
N SER A 52 -7.09 4.41 -3.04
CA SER A 52 -5.97 3.50 -2.78
C SER A 52 -6.26 2.73 -1.50
N THR A 53 -6.82 1.54 -1.63
CA THR A 53 -7.18 0.70 -0.48
C THR A 53 -6.28 -0.53 -0.41
N PRO A 54 -6.26 -1.26 0.72
CA PRO A 54 -5.55 -2.54 0.81
C PRO A 54 -6.05 -3.63 -0.14
N LEU A 55 -7.22 -3.45 -0.77
CA LEU A 55 -7.84 -4.44 -1.66
C LEU A 55 -7.51 -4.22 -3.14
N ASN A 56 -7.03 -3.03 -3.51
CA ASN A 56 -6.77 -2.63 -4.89
C ASN A 56 -5.43 -1.92 -5.10
N SER A 57 -4.66 -1.73 -4.03
CA SER A 57 -3.26 -1.35 -4.11
C SER A 57 -2.45 -2.64 -4.07
N SER A 58 -1.74 -2.95 -5.15
CA SER A 58 -0.69 -3.97 -5.10
C SER A 58 0.61 -3.25 -4.76
N CYS A 59 1.45 -3.90 -3.96
CA CYS A 59 2.83 -3.49 -3.80
C CYS A 59 3.66 -3.80 -5.07
N GLY A 60 3.08 -3.59 -6.26
CA GLY A 60 3.72 -3.83 -7.53
C GLY A 60 4.76 -2.74 -7.79
N CYS A 61 5.97 -2.95 -7.30
CA CYS A 61 7.10 -2.23 -7.84
C CYS A 61 7.47 -2.81 -9.20
N VAL A 62 8.18 -2.01 -10.00
CA VAL A 62 8.68 -2.46 -11.31
C VAL A 62 9.47 -3.76 -11.10
N GLY A 63 9.02 -4.85 -11.73
CA GLY A 63 9.66 -6.16 -11.64
C GLY A 63 9.03 -7.16 -10.67
N ASP A 64 8.07 -6.77 -9.82
CA ASP A 64 7.21 -7.70 -9.07
C ASP A 64 6.00 -8.06 -9.95
N LEU A 65 6.13 -9.16 -10.69
CA LEU A 65 5.18 -9.62 -11.69
C LEU A 65 4.13 -10.59 -11.12
N ASP A 66 4.41 -11.24 -9.97
CA ASP A 66 3.43 -12.10 -9.28
C ASP A 66 2.68 -11.42 -8.12
N GLY A 67 3.12 -10.22 -7.73
CA GLY A 67 2.48 -9.37 -6.73
C GLY A 67 2.76 -9.81 -5.29
N ASP A 68 3.82 -10.58 -5.04
CA ASP A 68 4.16 -11.08 -3.70
C ASP A 68 4.99 -10.08 -2.85
N GLY A 69 5.32 -8.91 -3.40
CA GLY A 69 6.09 -7.85 -2.75
C GLY A 69 7.60 -8.06 -2.80
N ALA A 70 8.10 -9.06 -3.53
CA ALA A 70 9.52 -9.32 -3.72
C ALA A 70 9.84 -9.51 -5.20
N ILE A 71 11.01 -9.01 -5.64
CA ILE A 71 11.50 -9.22 -7.00
C ILE A 71 12.41 -10.44 -6.98
N GLY A 72 11.88 -11.60 -7.33
CA GLY A 72 12.49 -12.91 -7.11
C GLY A 72 12.33 -13.90 -8.26
N LEU A 73 12.45 -15.18 -7.93
CA LEU A 73 12.40 -16.25 -8.94
C LEU A 73 10.98 -16.49 -9.49
N GLY A 74 9.94 -16.11 -8.74
CA GLY A 74 8.56 -16.13 -9.21
C GLY A 74 8.37 -15.19 -10.39
N ASP A 75 8.81 -13.94 -10.22
CA ASP A 75 8.76 -12.91 -11.26
C ASP A 75 9.63 -13.25 -12.45
N LEU A 76 10.85 -13.76 -12.20
CA LEU A 76 11.72 -14.21 -13.28
C LEU A 76 11.06 -15.30 -14.13
N ALA A 77 10.28 -16.19 -13.51
CA ALA A 77 9.56 -17.23 -14.24
C ALA A 77 8.45 -16.64 -15.12
N ILE A 78 7.77 -15.59 -14.68
CA ILE A 78 6.76 -14.87 -15.46
C ILE A 78 7.41 -14.14 -16.64
N LEU A 79 8.47 -13.37 -16.39
CA LEU A 79 9.22 -12.67 -17.44
C LEU A 79 9.71 -13.66 -18.51
N LEU A 80 10.29 -14.79 -18.10
CA LEU A 80 10.75 -15.82 -19.04
C LEU A 80 9.61 -16.56 -19.76
N ALA A 81 8.42 -16.63 -19.17
CA ALA A 81 7.26 -17.24 -19.82
C ALA A 81 6.74 -16.40 -20.99
N ASN A 82 6.91 -15.07 -20.92
CA ASN A 82 6.48 -14.12 -21.95
C ASN A 82 7.62 -13.63 -22.85
N TYR A 83 8.85 -14.09 -22.61
CA TYR A 83 10.03 -13.68 -23.36
C TYR A 83 9.88 -13.85 -24.87
N GLY A 84 10.12 -12.78 -25.62
CA GLY A 84 9.93 -12.68 -27.07
C GLY A 84 8.51 -12.30 -27.50
N SER A 85 7.64 -11.91 -26.56
CA SER A 85 6.34 -11.30 -26.88
C SER A 85 6.54 -9.92 -27.51
N GLY A 86 5.78 -9.58 -28.56
CA GLY A 86 5.89 -8.32 -29.31
C GLY A 86 4.70 -7.36 -29.13
N SER A 87 3.92 -7.59 -28.07
CA SER A 87 2.82 -6.72 -27.65
C SER A 87 2.60 -6.92 -26.15
N ALA A 88 3.63 -6.63 -25.38
CA ALA A 88 3.64 -6.86 -23.95
C ALA A 88 3.14 -5.63 -23.18
N GLN A 89 2.59 -5.87 -22.00
CA GLN A 89 2.35 -4.86 -20.98
C GLN A 89 3.36 -5.07 -19.83
N PRO A 90 3.50 -4.11 -18.90
CA PRO A 90 4.43 -4.25 -17.78
C PRO A 90 4.20 -5.53 -16.95
N GLU A 91 2.95 -5.91 -16.78
CA GLU A 91 2.52 -7.17 -16.15
C GLU A 91 2.90 -8.44 -16.94
N ASP A 92 3.14 -8.32 -18.25
CA ASP A 92 3.69 -9.41 -19.07
C ASP A 92 5.22 -9.50 -18.97
N GLY A 93 5.89 -8.52 -18.35
CA GLY A 93 7.35 -8.46 -18.23
C GLY A 93 8.03 -7.40 -19.10
N ASP A 94 7.28 -6.47 -19.70
CA ASP A 94 7.80 -5.26 -20.40
C ASP A 94 8.12 -4.16 -19.36
N LEU A 95 9.28 -4.28 -18.74
CA LEU A 95 9.71 -3.43 -17.64
C LEU A 95 10.29 -2.09 -18.10
N ASP A 96 10.73 -1.97 -19.36
CA ASP A 96 11.22 -0.70 -19.92
C ASP A 96 10.18 0.04 -20.80
N ASN A 97 9.00 -0.55 -21.00
CA ASN A 97 7.84 -0.03 -21.72
C ASN A 97 8.11 0.23 -23.21
N ASP A 98 8.91 -0.62 -23.86
CA ASP A 98 9.18 -0.53 -25.30
C ASP A 98 8.21 -1.36 -26.16
N GLY A 99 7.38 -2.18 -25.52
CA GLY A 99 6.29 -2.94 -26.13
C GLY A 99 6.64 -4.40 -26.42
N ASP A 100 7.84 -4.87 -26.07
CA ASP A 100 8.24 -6.26 -26.11
C ASP A 100 8.76 -6.78 -24.77
N VAL A 101 9.00 -8.10 -24.69
CA VAL A 101 9.72 -8.71 -23.56
C VAL A 101 11.02 -9.27 -24.08
N ASP A 102 12.14 -8.62 -23.81
CA ASP A 102 13.45 -8.99 -24.34
C ASP A 102 14.61 -8.84 -23.32
N LEU A 103 15.84 -8.67 -23.81
CA LEU A 103 17.02 -8.50 -22.94
C LEU A 103 17.05 -7.15 -22.23
N GLY A 104 16.38 -6.13 -22.77
CA GLY A 104 16.16 -4.83 -22.13
C GLY A 104 15.43 -5.03 -20.81
N ASP A 105 14.29 -5.71 -20.85
CA ASP A 105 13.51 -6.02 -19.66
C ASP A 105 14.25 -6.88 -18.65
N LEU A 106 14.95 -7.90 -19.15
CA LEU A 106 15.79 -8.74 -18.29
C LEU A 106 16.89 -7.92 -17.59
N ALA A 107 17.46 -6.91 -18.27
CA ALA A 107 18.45 -6.03 -17.66
C ALA A 107 17.83 -5.12 -16.60
N VAL A 108 16.62 -4.61 -16.82
CA VAL A 108 15.86 -3.87 -15.80
C VAL A 108 15.54 -4.77 -14.61
N PHE A 109 15.05 -5.98 -14.87
CA PHE A 109 14.72 -6.97 -13.85
C PHE A 109 15.94 -7.31 -12.96
N LEU A 110 17.09 -7.59 -13.58
CA LEU A 110 18.33 -7.92 -12.87
C LEU A 110 18.87 -6.75 -12.04
N ALA A 111 18.56 -5.51 -12.40
CA ALA A 111 18.93 -4.34 -11.60
C ALA A 111 18.12 -4.25 -10.28
N LEU A 112 16.94 -4.88 -10.25
CA LEU A 112 15.99 -4.84 -9.14
C LEU A 112 15.91 -6.18 -8.39
N PHE A 113 16.56 -7.23 -8.90
CA PHE A 113 16.50 -8.58 -8.34
C PHE A 113 16.95 -8.64 -6.89
N GLY A 114 16.11 -9.26 -6.05
CA GLY A 114 16.34 -9.41 -4.61
C GLY A 114 15.96 -8.18 -3.79
N THR A 115 15.37 -7.15 -4.41
CA THR A 115 14.73 -6.07 -3.66
C THR A 115 13.30 -6.44 -3.27
N THR A 116 12.82 -5.86 -2.18
CA THR A 116 11.44 -5.99 -1.70
C THR A 116 10.80 -4.61 -1.68
N CYS A 117 9.51 -4.57 -1.94
CA CYS A 117 8.75 -3.33 -2.05
C CYS A 117 7.79 -3.27 -0.86
N GLY A 118 7.81 -2.15 -0.14
CA GLY A 118 7.10 -1.94 1.13
C GLY A 118 7.37 -0.58 1.73
#